data_AF-A0A9P2WQD5-F1
#
_entry.id   AF-A0A9P2WQD5-F1
#
_cell.length_a   1.000
_cell.length_b   1.000
_cell.length_c   1.000
_cell.angle_alpha   90.00
_cell.angle_beta   90.00
_cell.angle_gamma   90.00
#
_symmetry.space_group_name_H-M   'P 1'
#
loop_
_entity.id
_entity.type
_entity.pdbx_description
1 polymer ?
#
loop_
_entity_poly.entity_id
_entity_poly.type
_entity_poly.pdbx_seq_one_letter_code
_entity_poly.pdbx_strand_id
1 'polypeptide(L)'
;MLAGTGAAGAVALTATGCGTTPKPQDALRGTVVAQTTDVPEGGGLLLMDAKLVITQPEPGTFLAFSASCTHGGCTVQEVTTEILCLCHHSKFGLDGEVLQGPAVDPLEQFEVKVEGTDIILV
;
A
#
# COMPACT_ATOMS: atom_id res chain seq x y z
N MET A 1 -29.35 50.24 -5.05
CA MET A 1 -28.50 49.21 -5.69
C MET A 1 -27.16 49.86 -6.01
N LEU A 2 -26.18 49.74 -5.11
CA LEU A 2 -24.80 50.19 -5.34
C LEU A 2 -23.85 49.05 -4.96
N ALA A 3 -22.91 48.79 -5.87
CA ALA A 3 -21.89 47.76 -5.82
C ALA A 3 -20.85 48.00 -4.71
N GLY A 4 -20.22 46.91 -4.23
CA GLY A 4 -19.10 46.95 -3.30
C GLY A 4 -18.28 45.66 -3.34
N THR A 5 -17.24 45.68 -4.19
CA THR A 5 -15.89 45.13 -3.96
C THR A 5 -15.72 43.76 -3.32
N GLY A 6 -15.15 42.83 -4.10
CA GLY A 6 -14.59 41.58 -3.60
C GLY A 6 -13.31 41.77 -2.78
N ALA A 7 -13.02 40.76 -1.97
CA ALA A 7 -11.70 40.51 -1.40
C ALA A 7 -11.42 39.00 -1.51
N ALA A 8 -10.44 38.65 -2.32
CA ALA A 8 -9.87 37.32 -2.41
C ALA A 8 -9.15 37.00 -1.10
N GLY A 9 -9.62 35.98 -0.38
CA GLY A 9 -8.91 35.41 0.76
C GLY A 9 -7.72 34.59 0.25
N ALA A 10 -6.55 35.21 0.18
CA ALA A 10 -5.29 34.49 -0.01
C ALA A 10 -4.96 33.72 1.28
N VAL A 11 -5.15 32.40 1.27
CA VAL A 11 -4.58 31.53 2.30
C VAL A 11 -3.10 31.41 2.01
N ALA A 12 -2.29 31.99 2.89
CA ALA A 12 -0.84 31.92 2.84
C ALA A 12 -0.37 30.47 3.02
N LEU A 13 0.09 29.86 1.93
CA LEU A 13 0.89 28.63 1.97
C LEU A 13 2.32 29.00 2.37
N THR A 14 2.61 28.99 3.66
CA THR A 14 4.01 29.00 4.12
C THR A 14 4.57 27.59 4.02
N ALA A 15 5.30 27.32 2.94
CA ALA A 15 6.08 26.11 2.76
C ALA A 15 7.47 26.29 3.40
N THR A 16 7.75 25.55 4.47
CA THR A 16 9.11 25.09 4.83
C THR A 16 8.99 23.87 5.74
N GLY A 17 8.92 22.72 5.10
CA GLY A 17 9.18 21.41 5.69
C GLY A 17 9.63 20.50 4.57
N CYS A 18 10.86 20.00 4.63
CA CYS A 18 11.29 18.85 3.84
C CYS A 18 10.46 17.65 4.35
N GLY A 19 9.24 17.54 3.85
CA GLY A 19 8.29 16.50 4.23
C GLY A 19 8.21 15.52 3.08
N THR A 20 8.74 14.31 3.27
CA THR A 20 8.25 13.14 2.54
C THR A 20 6.73 13.13 2.66
N THR A 21 6.02 13.18 1.53
CA THR A 21 4.57 12.98 1.52
C THR A 21 4.27 11.70 2.30
N PRO A 22 3.48 11.75 3.40
CA PRO A 22 3.17 10.56 4.18
C PRO A 22 2.56 9.49 3.29
N LYS A 23 2.97 8.24 3.46
CA LYS A 23 2.42 7.14 2.67
C LYS A 23 1.01 6.83 3.20
N PRO A 24 0.03 6.45 2.35
CA PRO A 24 -1.32 6.13 2.81
C PRO A 24 -1.36 5.10 3.95
N GLN A 25 -0.43 4.16 3.94
CA GLN A 25 -0.28 3.10 4.94
C GLN A 25 0.11 3.65 6.33
N ASP A 26 0.84 4.77 6.40
CA ASP A 26 1.24 5.36 7.68
C ASP A 26 0.02 5.86 8.48
N ALA A 27 -1.05 6.25 7.79
CA ALA A 27 -2.31 6.64 8.43
C ALA A 27 -3.14 5.45 8.95
N LEU A 28 -2.78 4.23 8.58
CA LEU A 28 -3.50 2.99 8.94
C LEU A 28 -2.85 2.25 10.12
N ARG A 29 -1.74 2.75 10.66
CA ARG A 29 -1.08 2.14 11.83
C ARG A 29 -2.04 2.05 13.02
N GLY A 30 -2.08 0.89 13.66
CA GLY A 30 -2.99 0.56 14.76
C GLY A 30 -4.43 0.25 14.33
N THR A 31 -4.73 0.16 13.02
CA THR A 31 -6.08 -0.13 12.52
C THR A 31 -6.16 -1.52 11.90
N VAL A 32 -7.36 -2.09 11.89
CA VAL A 32 -7.65 -3.33 11.17
C VAL A 32 -7.69 -3.04 9.66
N VAL A 33 -6.82 -3.70 8.90
CA VAL A 33 -6.67 -3.50 7.45
C VAL A 33 -7.29 -4.62 6.62
N ALA A 34 -7.43 -5.82 7.18
CA ALA A 34 -8.06 -6.98 6.56
C ALA A 34 -8.49 -7.99 7.63
N GLN A 35 -9.28 -8.99 7.24
CA GLN A 35 -9.45 -10.20 8.04
C GLN A 35 -8.66 -11.36 7.47
N THR A 36 -8.24 -12.29 8.33
CA THR A 36 -7.52 -13.51 7.93
C THR A 36 -8.34 -14.38 6.97
N THR A 37 -9.66 -14.33 7.02
CA THR A 37 -10.56 -15.06 6.12
C THR A 37 -10.63 -14.49 4.71
N ASP A 38 -10.19 -13.25 4.52
CA ASP A 38 -10.24 -12.55 3.24
C ASP A 38 -8.95 -12.78 2.43
N VAL A 39 -7.93 -13.36 3.06
CA VAL A 39 -6.62 -13.62 2.46
C VAL A 39 -6.49 -15.14 2.25
N PRO A 40 -6.38 -15.63 1.01
CA PRO A 40 -6.26 -17.07 0.77
C PRO A 40 -4.86 -17.60 1.06
N GLU A 41 -4.77 -18.83 1.57
CA GLU A 41 -3.50 -19.56 1.69
C GLU A 41 -2.82 -19.71 0.33
N GLY A 42 -1.51 -19.44 0.27
CA GLY A 42 -0.76 -19.44 -0.98
C GLY A 42 -1.13 -18.29 -1.92
N GLY A 43 -1.76 -17.22 -1.40
CA GLY A 43 -2.00 -16.01 -2.19
C GLY A 43 -2.11 -14.74 -1.39
N GLY A 44 -2.96 -13.81 -1.82
CA GLY A 44 -3.10 -12.52 -1.14
C GLY A 44 -4.29 -11.66 -1.56
N LEU A 45 -4.41 -10.54 -0.87
CA LEU A 45 -5.47 -9.54 -1.00
C LEU A 45 -4.84 -8.18 -1.32
N LEU A 46 -5.35 -7.52 -2.36
CA LEU A 46 -4.96 -6.15 -2.73
C LEU A 46 -5.97 -5.15 -2.18
N LEU A 47 -5.51 -4.26 -1.31
CA LEU A 47 -6.26 -3.12 -0.77
C LEU A 47 -5.89 -1.87 -1.57
N MET A 48 -6.60 -1.61 -2.67
CA MET A 48 -6.23 -0.58 -3.64
C MET A 48 -6.18 0.84 -3.06
N ASP A 49 -7.14 1.18 -2.18
CA ASP A 49 -7.24 2.50 -1.55
C ASP A 49 -6.11 2.75 -0.55
N ALA A 50 -5.69 1.69 0.16
CA ALA A 50 -4.58 1.71 1.12
C ALA A 50 -3.21 1.60 0.44
N LYS A 51 -3.16 1.29 -0.86
CA LYS A 51 -1.93 0.87 -1.55
C LYS A 51 -1.20 -0.24 -0.79
N LEU A 52 -1.93 -1.22 -0.29
CA LEU A 52 -1.39 -2.30 0.53
C LEU A 52 -1.72 -3.67 -0.10
N VAL A 53 -0.78 -4.59 -0.04
CA VAL A 53 -0.99 -6.01 -0.35
C VAL A 53 -0.81 -6.80 0.93
N ILE A 54 -1.77 -7.65 1.27
CA ILE A 54 -1.63 -8.64 2.34
C ILE A 54 -1.46 -10.00 1.68
N THR A 55 -0.45 -10.76 2.04
CA THR A 55 -0.23 -12.12 1.53
C THR A 55 -0.28 -13.15 2.64
N GLN A 56 -0.51 -14.39 2.24
CA GLN A 56 -0.43 -15.55 3.12
C GLN A 56 0.37 -16.67 2.44
N PRO A 57 1.72 -16.61 2.44
CA PRO A 57 2.56 -17.63 1.80
C PRO A 57 2.38 -19.03 2.41
N GLU A 58 2.14 -19.10 3.72
CA GLU A 58 1.92 -20.34 4.47
C GLU A 58 0.66 -20.21 5.36
N PRO A 59 -0.02 -21.32 5.70
CA PRO A 59 -1.18 -21.30 6.60
C PRO A 59 -0.90 -20.53 7.91
N GLY A 60 -1.68 -19.48 8.19
CA GLY A 60 -1.54 -18.63 9.36
C GLY A 60 -0.44 -17.56 9.31
N THR A 61 0.41 -17.53 8.27
CA THR A 61 1.49 -16.53 8.13
C THR A 61 1.02 -15.37 7.27
N PHE A 62 0.81 -14.19 7.85
CA PHE A 62 0.38 -13.00 7.11
C PHE A 62 1.49 -11.97 7.01
N LEU A 63 1.72 -11.46 5.80
CA LEU A 63 2.70 -10.42 5.53
C LEU A 63 2.01 -9.25 4.83
N ALA A 64 2.52 -8.03 5.03
CA ALA A 64 1.99 -6.83 4.40
C ALA A 64 3.07 -6.09 3.63
N PHE A 65 2.74 -5.64 2.41
CA PHE A 65 3.66 -4.94 1.53
C PHE A 65 3.00 -3.72 0.89
N SER A 66 3.83 -2.75 0.51
CA SER A 66 3.41 -1.68 -0.38
C SER A 66 2.92 -2.27 -1.71
N ALA A 67 1.74 -1.86 -2.14
CA ALA A 67 1.23 -2.19 -3.47
C ALA A 67 1.95 -1.37 -4.57
N SER A 68 2.87 -0.46 -4.23
CA SER A 68 3.62 0.33 -5.19
C SER A 68 4.81 -0.48 -5.72
N CYS A 69 4.74 -0.87 -7.00
CA CYS A 69 5.84 -1.53 -7.70
C CYS A 69 7.10 -0.66 -7.65
N THR A 70 8.22 -1.25 -7.22
CA THR A 70 9.50 -0.57 -7.05
C THR A 70 10.17 -0.13 -8.35
N HIS A 71 9.71 -0.61 -9.50
CA HIS A 71 10.20 -0.14 -10.80
C HIS A 71 9.83 1.33 -11.08
N GLY A 72 8.54 1.66 -11.02
CA GLY A 72 8.02 2.95 -11.49
C GLY A 72 6.81 3.47 -10.72
N GLY A 73 6.49 2.87 -9.57
CA GLY A 73 5.42 3.33 -8.69
C GLY A 73 4.00 2.96 -9.12
N CYS A 74 3.83 2.18 -10.20
CA CYS A 74 2.52 1.61 -10.52
C CYS A 74 2.01 0.79 -9.34
N THR A 75 0.71 0.88 -9.04
CA THR A 75 0.10 -0.10 -8.15
C THR A 75 0.22 -1.49 -8.79
N VAL A 76 0.40 -2.56 -8.03
CA VAL A 76 0.29 -3.93 -8.53
C VAL A 76 -1.19 -4.25 -8.80
N GLN A 77 -1.48 -5.17 -9.73
CA GLN A 77 -2.84 -5.43 -10.21
C GLN A 77 -3.39 -6.77 -9.76
N GLU A 78 -2.53 -7.79 -9.69
CA GLU A 78 -2.95 -9.16 -9.40
C GLU A 78 -2.11 -9.72 -8.26
N VAL A 79 -2.78 -10.39 -7.34
CA VAL A 79 -2.16 -11.10 -6.22
C VAL A 79 -2.78 -12.49 -6.21
N THR A 80 -2.08 -13.43 -6.83
CA THR A 80 -2.47 -14.85 -6.85
C THR A 80 -1.40 -15.62 -6.11
N THR A 81 -0.68 -16.55 -6.74
CA THR A 81 0.52 -17.16 -6.16
C THR A 81 1.75 -16.25 -6.21
N GLU A 82 1.65 -15.13 -6.95
CA GLU A 82 2.66 -14.08 -7.10
C GLU A 82 1.94 -12.72 -7.06
N ILE A 83 2.71 -11.66 -6.79
CA ILE A 83 2.26 -10.27 -6.91
C ILE A 83 2.73 -9.73 -8.27
N LEU A 84 1.79 -9.31 -9.11
CA LEU A 84 2.05 -8.92 -10.50
C LEU A 84 1.80 -7.42 -10.73
N CYS A 85 2.79 -6.75 -11.32
CA CYS A 85 2.63 -5.40 -11.86
C CYS A 85 2.50 -5.48 -13.39
N LEU A 86 1.31 -5.18 -13.91
CA LEU A 86 0.99 -5.26 -15.34
C LEU A 86 1.43 -4.03 -16.15
N CYS A 87 2.01 -3.00 -15.53
CA CYS A 87 2.57 -1.87 -16.28
C CYS A 87 3.76 -2.29 -17.15
N HIS A 88 4.66 -3.10 -16.59
CA HIS A 88 5.90 -3.54 -17.26
C HIS A 88 6.25 -5.00 -16.94
N HIS A 89 5.31 -5.73 -16.35
CA HIS A 89 5.40 -7.16 -16.02
C HIS A 89 6.48 -7.52 -14.97
N SER A 90 6.73 -6.64 -14.00
CA SER A 90 7.48 -7.03 -12.80
C SER A 90 6.66 -8.02 -11.96
N LYS A 91 7.35 -8.99 -11.37
CA LYS A 91 6.76 -10.01 -10.51
C LYS A 91 7.49 -10.06 -9.18
N PHE A 92 6.72 -10.22 -8.12
CA PHE A 92 7.22 -10.40 -6.77
C PHE A 92 6.63 -11.66 -6.15
N GLY A 93 7.37 -12.28 -5.25
CA GLY A 93 6.88 -13.39 -4.44
C GLY A 93 5.84 -12.92 -3.43
N LEU A 94 5.18 -13.88 -2.78
CA LEU A 94 4.29 -13.59 -1.65
C LEU A 94 5.05 -13.10 -0.42
N ASP A 95 6.37 -13.23 -0.40
CA ASP A 95 7.32 -12.65 0.55
C ASP A 95 7.79 -11.24 0.15
N GLY A 96 7.31 -10.70 -0.99
CA GLY A 96 7.67 -9.38 -1.49
C GLY A 96 8.99 -9.33 -2.26
N GLU A 97 9.72 -10.43 -2.36
CA GLU A 97 11.00 -10.50 -3.07
C GLU A 97 10.83 -10.43 -4.58
N VAL A 98 11.81 -9.88 -5.28
CA VAL A 98 11.75 -9.76 -6.74
C VAL A 98 11.94 -11.13 -7.39
N LEU A 99 10.95 -11.56 -8.16
CA LEU A 99 11.05 -12.77 -9.00
C LEU A 99 11.38 -12.40 -10.45
N GLN A 100 10.88 -11.26 -10.92
CA GLN A 100 11.10 -10.80 -12.29
C GLN A 100 11.10 -9.28 -12.39
N GLY A 101 12.08 -8.74 -13.12
CA GLY A 101 12.21 -7.31 -13.39
C GLY A 101 11.14 -6.76 -14.34
N PRO A 102 11.16 -5.45 -14.65
CA PRO A 102 12.29 -4.52 -14.46
C PRO A 102 12.56 -4.01 -13.03
N ALA A 103 11.66 -4.25 -12.06
CA ALA A 103 11.97 -4.02 -10.65
C ALA A 103 13.24 -4.79 -10.22
N VAL A 104 14.07 -4.16 -9.40
CA VAL A 104 15.30 -4.78 -8.84
C VAL A 104 15.34 -4.76 -7.32
N ASP A 105 14.41 -4.05 -6.70
CA ASP A 105 14.26 -3.95 -5.25
C ASP A 105 12.97 -4.65 -4.81
N PRO A 106 12.97 -5.34 -3.64
CA PRO A 106 11.77 -5.98 -3.10
C PRO A 106 10.70 -4.95 -2.73
N LEU A 107 9.46 -5.39 -2.60
CA LEU A 107 8.39 -4.54 -2.10
C LEU A 107 8.69 -4.13 -0.65
N GLU A 108 8.40 -2.86 -0.33
CA GLU A 108 8.50 -2.38 1.03
C GLU A 108 7.53 -3.15 1.95
N GLN A 109 8.07 -3.75 3.00
CA GLN A 109 7.29 -4.50 3.98
C GLN A 109 6.76 -3.58 5.09
N PHE A 110 5.55 -3.89 5.55
CA PHE A 110 4.94 -3.33 6.76
C PHE A 110 4.70 -4.43 7.79
N GLU A 111 4.84 -4.08 9.06
CA GLU A 111 4.58 -5.02 10.16
C GLU A 111 3.07 -5.16 10.37
N VAL A 112 2.64 -6.39 10.62
CA VAL A 112 1.25 -6.70 10.97
C VAL A 112 1.19 -7.56 12.22
N LYS A 113 0.12 -7.38 12.98
CA LYS A 113 -0.25 -8.24 14.11
C LYS A 113 -1.60 -8.86 13.82
N VAL A 114 -1.74 -10.15 14.12
CA VAL A 114 -3.03 -10.86 14.03
C VAL A 114 -3.63 -10.98 15.43
N GLU A 115 -4.87 -10.51 15.59
CA GLU A 115 -5.67 -10.65 16.81
C GLU A 115 -7.01 -11.30 16.48
N GLY A 116 -7.14 -12.60 16.79
CA GLY A 116 -8.31 -13.36 16.34
C GLY A 116 -8.33 -13.49 14.82
N THR A 117 -9.33 -12.88 14.17
CA THR A 117 -9.42 -12.79 12.70
C THR A 117 -8.94 -11.45 12.15
N ASP A 118 -8.64 -10.47 13.00
CA ASP A 118 -8.26 -9.14 12.55
C ASP A 118 -6.76 -9.09 12.23
N ILE A 119 -6.43 -8.56 11.06
CA ILE A 119 -5.06 -8.21 10.67
C ILE A 119 -4.89 -6.71 10.88
N ILE A 120 -4.03 -6.36 11.84
CA ILE A 120 -3.78 -4.99 12.28
C ILE A 120 -2.42 -4.54 11.75
N LEU A 121 -2.36 -3.38 11.10
CA LEU A 121 -1.10 -2.77 10.70
C LEU A 121 -0.41 -2.16 11.92
N VAL A 122 0.89 -2.39 12.12
CA VAL A 122 1.67 -1.88 13.26
C VAL A 122 2.62 -0.79 12.78
#